data_AF-A0A920FNV4-F1
#
_entry.id   AF-A0A920FNV4-F1
#
_cell.length_a   1.000
_cell.length_b   1.000
_cell.length_c   1.000
_cell.angle_alpha   90.00
_cell.angle_beta   90.00
_cell.angle_gamma   90.00
#
_symmetry.space_group_name_H-M   'P 1'
#
loop_
_entity.id
_entity.type
_entity.pdbx_description
1 polymer ?
#
loop_
_entity_poly.entity_id
_entity_poly.type
_entity_poly.pdbx_seq_one_letter_code
_entity_poly.pdbx_strand_id
1 'polypeptide(L)'
;MENNESSNSINEDQNKLSRKFLKITNVKVFSNAYNLRIKEDDIIIGFNGEYFNSSYEDLKKVLDEDEEEKILTIFREGTCFNITTKSSLGITCEEIDENHIKDFSNIDIKNIFEKDKSYKQFEVYKNFRKNGFILDLELSILASIAPPLWMLYHRLWMNLFFTIIFLVIMFLVSPWLFCISWVLKSWYYGLNQINVLRNYYNNKDYRLFLVLTCLNEEEAQIISRKLDPKIDFDYSYLEPPVRDEDSLSTL
;
A
#
# COMPACT_ATOMS: atom_id res chain seq x y z
N MET A 1 3.95 -62.33 36.88
CA MET A 1 4.74 -61.33 37.62
C MET A 1 5.78 -60.84 36.63
N GLU A 2 5.35 -59.90 35.76
CA GLU A 2 5.55 -58.44 35.94
C GLU A 2 7.00 -58.05 35.60
N ASN A 3 7.37 -57.07 34.77
CA ASN A 3 6.72 -56.07 33.91
C ASN A 3 7.83 -55.66 32.90
N ASN A 4 7.57 -55.62 31.59
CA ASN A 4 7.46 -54.40 30.78
C ASN A 4 8.01 -53.09 31.37
N GLU A 5 8.96 -52.48 30.64
CA GLU A 5 9.28 -51.04 30.47
C GLU A 5 10.74 -50.97 29.96
N SER A 6 11.17 -50.22 28.95
CA SER A 6 10.57 -49.23 28.06
C SER A 6 11.65 -48.94 27.00
N SER A 7 11.40 -49.23 25.72
CA SER A 7 12.26 -48.79 24.61
C SER A 7 11.39 -48.13 23.54
N ASN A 8 10.68 -47.09 23.95
CA ASN A 8 10.03 -46.11 23.10
C ASN A 8 10.41 -44.72 23.61
N SER A 9 11.57 -44.22 23.18
CA SER A 9 11.96 -42.82 23.43
C SER A 9 12.90 -42.30 22.36
N ILE A 10 12.58 -42.54 21.08
CA ILE A 10 13.16 -41.80 19.97
C ILE A 10 12.06 -41.66 18.91
N ASN A 11 11.17 -40.68 19.06
CA ASN A 11 10.36 -40.05 18.01
C ASN A 11 9.45 -38.95 18.59
N GLU A 12 10.00 -38.01 19.37
CA GLU A 12 9.22 -36.84 19.85
C GLU A 12 9.68 -35.48 19.29
N ASP A 13 10.72 -35.40 18.45
CA ASP A 13 11.26 -34.11 17.97
C ASP A 13 11.14 -33.88 16.44
N GLN A 14 10.01 -34.23 15.81
CA GLN A 14 9.71 -33.83 14.43
C GLN A 14 8.26 -33.37 14.19
N ASN A 15 7.65 -32.70 15.16
CA ASN A 15 6.41 -31.96 14.93
C ASN A 15 6.65 -30.46 15.18
N LYS A 16 7.53 -29.85 14.38
CA LYS A 16 7.54 -28.40 14.24
C LYS A 16 6.21 -28.07 13.53
N LEU A 17 5.19 -27.67 14.29
CA LEU A 17 3.89 -27.23 13.75
C LEU A 17 4.16 -26.26 12.59
N SER A 18 4.01 -26.74 11.36
CA SER A 18 4.10 -25.88 10.18
C SER A 18 2.89 -24.97 10.20
N ARG A 19 3.13 -23.66 10.20
CA ARG A 19 2.02 -22.71 10.12
C ARG A 19 1.35 -22.85 8.76
N LYS A 20 0.04 -22.63 8.73
CA LYS A 20 -0.74 -22.52 7.51
C LYS A 20 -1.10 -21.07 7.27
N PHE A 21 -0.98 -20.66 6.02
CA PHE A 21 -1.30 -19.31 5.59
C PHE A 21 -2.35 -19.35 4.48
N LEU A 22 -2.91 -18.20 4.16
CA LEU A 22 -3.97 -18.09 3.16
C LEU A 22 -3.39 -17.55 1.85
N LYS A 23 -3.24 -18.42 0.86
CA LYS A 23 -2.82 -18.03 -0.49
C LYS A 23 -4.05 -17.66 -1.31
N ILE A 24 -3.98 -16.52 -2.00
CA ILE A 24 -5.10 -15.97 -2.77
C ILE A 24 -5.16 -16.67 -4.12
N THR A 25 -6.29 -17.31 -4.40
CA THR A 25 -6.54 -18.03 -5.65
C THR A 25 -7.31 -17.21 -6.66
N ASN A 26 -8.21 -16.33 -6.21
CA ASN A 26 -8.94 -15.42 -7.09
C ASN A 26 -9.25 -14.08 -6.39
N VAL A 27 -9.19 -13.01 -7.17
CA VAL A 27 -9.60 -11.67 -6.75
C VAL A 27 -10.78 -11.22 -7.59
N LYS A 28 -11.93 -11.00 -6.94
CA LYS A 28 -13.15 -10.55 -7.64
C LYS A 28 -12.94 -9.14 -8.22
N VAL A 29 -13.34 -8.92 -9.47
CA VAL A 29 -13.26 -7.60 -10.12
C VAL A 29 -14.09 -6.57 -9.34
N PHE A 30 -13.54 -5.36 -9.16
CA PHE A 30 -14.14 -4.28 -8.36
C PHE A 30 -14.32 -4.58 -6.87
N SER A 31 -13.72 -5.65 -6.35
CA SER A 31 -13.66 -5.89 -4.91
C SER A 31 -12.69 -4.91 -4.23
N ASN A 32 -12.73 -4.89 -2.90
CA ASN A 32 -11.80 -4.10 -2.11
C ASN A 32 -10.34 -4.54 -2.37
N ALA A 33 -10.07 -5.86 -2.42
CA ALA A 33 -8.76 -6.41 -2.78
C ALA A 33 -8.30 -5.96 -4.18
N TYR A 34 -9.20 -5.91 -5.16
CA TYR A 34 -8.89 -5.42 -6.50
C TYR A 34 -8.44 -3.95 -6.49
N ASN A 35 -9.13 -3.11 -5.69
CA ASN A 35 -8.78 -1.69 -5.53
C ASN A 35 -7.45 -1.50 -4.79
N LEU A 36 -7.13 -2.38 -3.83
CA LEU A 36 -5.87 -2.43 -3.10
C LEU A 36 -4.70 -3.01 -3.92
N ARG A 37 -4.95 -3.45 -5.16
CA ARG A 37 -3.96 -4.10 -6.05
C ARG A 37 -3.36 -5.37 -5.46
N ILE A 38 -4.16 -6.11 -4.70
CA ILE A 38 -3.88 -7.51 -4.34
C ILE A 38 -4.04 -8.37 -5.60
N LYS A 39 -3.20 -9.38 -5.73
CA LYS A 39 -3.14 -10.28 -6.88
C LYS A 39 -3.37 -11.73 -6.47
N GLU A 40 -3.63 -12.56 -7.48
CA GLU A 40 -3.54 -14.01 -7.33
C GLU A 40 -2.09 -14.39 -6.95
N ASP A 41 -1.94 -15.49 -6.23
CA ASP A 41 -0.70 -15.99 -5.62
C ASP A 41 -0.12 -15.17 -4.45
N ASP A 42 -0.69 -14.00 -4.13
CA ASP A 42 -0.37 -13.29 -2.88
C ASP A 42 -0.77 -14.14 -1.66
N ILE A 43 0.03 -14.08 -0.59
CA ILE A 43 -0.21 -14.85 0.63
C ILE A 43 -0.47 -13.91 1.80
N ILE A 44 -1.58 -14.08 2.49
CA ILE A 44 -1.88 -13.38 3.73
C ILE A 44 -1.16 -14.13 4.86
N ILE A 45 -0.18 -13.46 5.46
CA ILE A 45 0.69 -14.07 6.48
C ILE A 45 0.43 -13.50 7.88
N GLY A 46 -0.16 -12.31 7.97
CA GLY A 46 -0.34 -11.61 9.24
C GLY A 46 -1.56 -10.70 9.30
N PHE A 47 -1.99 -10.46 10.54
CA PHE A 47 -3.05 -9.54 10.91
C PHE A 47 -2.60 -8.73 12.14
N ASN A 48 -2.61 -7.40 12.06
CA ASN A 48 -2.25 -6.46 13.13
C ASN A 48 -0.92 -6.79 13.85
N GLY A 49 0.09 -7.27 13.12
CA GLY A 49 1.42 -7.58 13.65
C GLY A 49 1.63 -9.00 14.17
N GLU A 50 0.61 -9.84 14.09
CA GLU A 50 0.70 -11.25 14.48
C GLU A 50 0.53 -12.16 13.28
N TYR A 51 1.14 -13.34 13.33
CA TYR A 51 0.95 -14.36 12.29
C TYR A 51 -0.52 -14.79 12.24
N PHE A 52 -1.13 -14.72 11.07
CA PHE A 52 -2.49 -15.18 10.87
C PHE A 52 -2.48 -16.64 10.41
N ASN A 53 -2.54 -17.56 11.39
CA ASN A 53 -2.59 -19.01 11.16
C ASN A 53 -4.00 -19.54 11.45
N SER A 54 -4.96 -19.11 10.65
CA SER A 54 -6.37 -19.46 10.82
C SER A 54 -7.07 -19.59 9.47
N SER A 55 -8.29 -20.10 9.49
CA SER A 55 -9.05 -20.39 8.26
C SER A 55 -9.50 -19.10 7.55
N TYR A 56 -9.89 -19.24 6.28
CA TYR A 56 -10.49 -18.13 5.53
C TYR A 56 -11.81 -17.65 6.15
N GLU A 57 -12.58 -18.53 6.78
CA GLU A 57 -13.82 -18.14 7.46
C GLU A 57 -13.54 -17.24 8.66
N ASP A 58 -12.46 -17.52 9.41
CA ASP A 58 -12.07 -16.70 10.55
C ASP A 58 -11.53 -15.34 10.09
N LEU A 59 -10.77 -15.31 8.99
CA LEU A 59 -10.33 -14.04 8.38
C LEU A 59 -11.55 -13.18 8.03
N LYS A 60 -12.57 -13.78 7.42
CA LYS A 60 -13.79 -13.06 7.04
C LYS A 60 -14.52 -12.50 8.26
N LYS A 61 -14.67 -13.28 9.33
CA LYS A 61 -15.28 -12.81 10.60
C LYS A 61 -14.52 -11.60 11.15
N VAL A 62 -13.21 -11.72 11.29
CA VAL A 62 -12.35 -10.63 11.80
C VAL A 62 -12.42 -9.41 10.89
N LEU A 63 -12.51 -9.57 9.57
CA LEU A 63 -12.66 -8.45 8.63
C LEU A 63 -14.05 -7.82 8.62
N ASP A 64 -15.09 -8.52 9.04
CA ASP A 64 -16.48 -8.03 9.10
C ASP A 64 -16.83 -7.38 10.45
N GLU A 65 -16.02 -7.56 11.50
CA GLU A 65 -16.22 -6.92 12.81
C GLU A 65 -16.17 -5.38 12.74
N ASP A 66 -17.01 -4.66 13.48
CA ASP A 66 -17.07 -3.19 13.49
C ASP A 66 -15.93 -2.54 14.32
N GLU A 67 -14.70 -3.05 14.17
CA GLU A 67 -13.50 -2.57 14.88
C GLU A 67 -12.64 -1.60 14.03
N GLU A 68 -11.58 -1.11 14.69
CA GLU A 68 -10.53 -0.18 14.23
C GLU A 68 -9.89 -0.54 12.86
N GLU A 69 -8.98 0.29 12.37
CA GLU A 69 -8.24 0.02 11.14
C GLU A 69 -7.55 -1.35 11.16
N LYS A 70 -7.91 -2.22 10.21
CA LYS A 70 -7.40 -3.59 10.13
C LYS A 70 -6.24 -3.64 9.17
N ILE A 71 -5.08 -4.07 9.66
CA ILE A 71 -3.85 -4.11 8.87
C ILE A 71 -3.48 -5.56 8.61
N LEU A 72 -3.45 -5.92 7.33
CA LEU A 72 -3.02 -7.24 6.87
C LEU A 72 -1.60 -7.15 6.35
N THR A 73 -0.79 -8.16 6.66
CA THR A 73 0.54 -8.34 6.07
C THR A 73 0.45 -9.33 4.93
N ILE A 74 0.76 -8.86 3.72
CA ILE A 74 0.76 -9.62 2.49
C ILE A 74 2.20 -9.97 2.12
N PHE A 75 2.42 -11.21 1.71
CA PHE A 75 3.65 -11.69 1.12
C PHE A 75 3.47 -11.89 -0.38
N ARG A 76 4.34 -11.25 -1.16
CA ARG A 76 4.37 -11.35 -2.63
C ARG A 76 5.81 -11.52 -3.07
N GLU A 77 6.12 -12.68 -3.67
CA GLU A 77 7.42 -12.95 -4.33
C GLU A 77 8.64 -12.55 -3.47
N GLY A 78 8.67 -12.94 -2.19
CA GLY A 78 9.79 -12.63 -1.30
C GLY A 78 9.68 -11.29 -0.55
N THR A 79 8.68 -10.46 -0.87
CA THR A 79 8.48 -9.14 -0.25
C THR A 79 7.22 -9.10 0.59
N CYS A 80 7.34 -8.67 1.85
CA CYS A 80 6.20 -8.36 2.70
C CYS A 80 5.81 -6.88 2.57
N PHE A 81 4.50 -6.62 2.56
CA PHE A 81 3.95 -5.28 2.66
C PHE A 81 2.62 -5.31 3.41
N ASN A 82 2.29 -4.22 4.09
CA ASN A 82 1.04 -4.13 4.81
C ASN A 82 -0.03 -3.42 3.96
N ILE A 83 -1.29 -3.75 4.21
CA ILE A 83 -2.46 -3.08 3.63
C ILE A 83 -3.48 -2.80 4.73
N THR A 84 -4.13 -1.64 4.68
CA THR A 84 -5.26 -1.33 5.55
C THR A 84 -6.56 -1.65 4.84
N THR A 85 -7.47 -2.32 5.52
CA THR A 85 -8.82 -2.59 5.04
C THR A 85 -9.86 -2.26 6.11
N LYS A 86 -11.04 -1.81 5.66
CA LYS A 86 -12.20 -1.51 6.53
C LYS A 86 -13.34 -2.52 6.37
N SER A 87 -13.22 -3.44 5.42
CA SER A 87 -14.29 -4.38 5.08
C SER A 87 -13.74 -5.62 4.41
N SER A 88 -14.63 -6.57 4.11
CA SER A 88 -14.28 -7.78 3.36
C SER A 88 -13.49 -7.49 2.07
N LEU A 89 -12.51 -8.34 1.80
CA LEU A 89 -11.60 -8.18 0.67
C LEU A 89 -12.21 -8.59 -0.68
N GLY A 90 -13.17 -9.52 -0.68
CA GLY A 90 -13.73 -10.09 -1.92
C GLY A 90 -12.72 -10.95 -2.69
N ILE A 91 -12.08 -11.87 -1.97
CA ILE A 91 -11.09 -12.83 -2.46
C ILE A 91 -11.56 -14.27 -2.22
N THR A 92 -10.91 -15.23 -2.86
CA THR A 92 -10.93 -16.64 -2.46
C THR A 92 -9.53 -17.08 -2.10
N CYS A 93 -9.40 -17.88 -1.06
CA CYS A 93 -8.10 -18.36 -0.58
C CYS A 93 -8.05 -19.89 -0.51
N GLU A 94 -6.86 -20.43 -0.66
CA GLU A 94 -6.49 -21.81 -0.31
C GLU A 94 -5.49 -21.79 0.86
N GLU A 95 -5.52 -22.83 1.70
CA GLU A 95 -4.52 -22.99 2.75
C GLU A 95 -3.20 -23.49 2.15
N ILE A 96 -2.10 -22.85 2.52
CA ILE A 96 -0.75 -23.25 2.13
C ILE A 96 0.12 -23.41 3.37
N ASP A 97 0.87 -24.51 3.44
CA ASP A 97 1.86 -24.72 4.50
C ASP A 97 3.08 -23.81 4.31
N GLU A 98 3.61 -23.32 5.43
CA GLU A 98 4.81 -22.48 5.50
C GLU A 98 5.99 -23.04 4.68
N ASN A 99 6.17 -24.36 4.69
CA ASN A 99 7.28 -25.04 3.98
C ASN A 99 7.20 -24.92 2.46
N HIS A 100 6.03 -24.60 1.90
CA HIS A 100 5.86 -24.39 0.46
C HIS A 100 6.06 -22.93 0.04
N ILE A 101 6.22 -22.01 1.00
CA ILE A 101 6.47 -20.61 0.73
C ILE A 101 7.98 -20.39 0.64
N LYS A 102 8.46 -20.09 -0.58
CA LYS A 102 9.86 -19.75 -0.81
C LYS A 102 10.22 -18.48 -0.03
N ASP A 103 11.43 -18.46 0.52
CA ASP A 103 12.03 -17.33 1.24
C ASP A 103 11.31 -16.90 2.54
N PHE A 104 10.35 -17.71 3.01
CA PHE A 104 9.59 -17.39 4.22
C PHE A 104 10.43 -17.45 5.51
N SER A 105 11.46 -18.31 5.55
CA SER A 105 12.27 -18.55 6.75
C SER A 105 12.97 -17.31 7.30
N ASN A 106 13.10 -16.26 6.50
CA ASN A 106 13.79 -15.02 6.86
C ASN A 106 12.82 -13.90 7.31
N ILE A 107 11.53 -14.20 7.36
CA ILE A 107 10.49 -13.20 7.64
C ILE A 107 10.18 -13.18 9.13
N ASP A 108 10.21 -11.98 9.71
CA ASP A 108 9.67 -11.73 11.05
C ASP A 108 8.64 -10.61 10.97
N ILE A 109 7.37 -10.96 11.18
CA ILE A 109 6.24 -10.00 11.10
C ILE A 109 6.40 -8.86 12.10
N LYS A 110 7.05 -9.08 13.24
CA LYS A 110 7.28 -8.01 14.23
C LYS A 110 8.17 -6.89 13.72
N ASN A 111 9.04 -7.18 12.75
CA ASN A 111 9.88 -6.17 12.11
C ASN A 111 9.14 -5.44 10.97
N ILE A 112 8.00 -5.97 10.53
CA ILE A 112 7.18 -5.42 9.42
C ILE A 112 6.04 -4.56 9.98
N PHE A 113 5.55 -4.88 11.18
CA PHE A 113 4.48 -4.12 11.82
C PHE A 113 4.73 -3.95 13.32
N GLU A 114 4.70 -2.70 13.77
CA GLU A 114 4.82 -2.32 15.18
C GLU A 114 3.52 -1.66 15.65
N LYS A 115 2.83 -2.28 16.60
CA LYS A 115 1.48 -1.87 17.05
C LYS A 115 1.40 -0.44 17.59
N ASP A 116 2.49 0.09 18.14
CA ASP A 116 2.52 1.40 18.81
C ASP A 116 2.78 2.58 17.85
N LYS A 117 2.95 2.31 16.55
CA LYS A 117 3.25 3.35 15.55
C LYS A 117 2.02 3.70 14.71
N SER A 118 1.96 4.96 14.27
CA SER A 118 0.92 5.44 13.34
C SER A 118 1.31 5.10 11.91
N TYR A 119 0.53 4.21 11.31
CA TYR A 119 0.66 3.86 9.90
C TYR A 119 -0.22 4.74 9.03
N LYS A 120 0.26 5.02 7.82
CA LYS A 120 -0.44 5.79 6.79
C LYS A 120 -0.61 4.96 5.55
N GLN A 121 -1.71 5.20 4.84
CA GLN A 121 -1.97 4.54 3.58
C GLN A 121 -1.39 5.35 2.43
N PHE A 122 -0.61 4.69 1.57
CA PHE A 122 0.01 5.27 0.39
C PHE A 122 -0.47 4.56 -0.87
N GLU A 123 -0.63 5.32 -1.94
CA GLU A 123 -0.82 4.79 -3.28
C GLU A 123 0.44 5.00 -4.11
N VAL A 124 0.96 3.92 -4.68
CA VAL A 124 2.11 3.95 -5.57
C VAL A 124 1.61 3.92 -7.00
N TYR A 125 1.96 4.94 -7.74
CA TYR A 125 1.67 5.07 -9.16
C TYR A 125 2.93 4.83 -9.97
N LYS A 126 2.82 4.20 -11.14
CA LYS A 126 3.92 4.09 -12.09
C LYS A 126 3.47 4.30 -13.52
N ASN A 127 4.33 4.88 -14.34
CA ASN A 127 4.10 5.00 -15.78
C ASN A 127 4.81 3.89 -16.57
N PHE A 128 4.60 3.84 -17.89
CA PHE A 128 5.26 2.86 -18.77
C PHE A 128 6.78 3.00 -18.85
N ARG A 129 7.31 4.19 -18.54
CA ARG A 129 8.76 4.47 -18.47
C ARG A 129 9.38 4.09 -17.13
N LYS A 130 8.61 3.44 -16.25
CA LYS A 130 9.01 3.06 -14.89
C LYS A 130 9.26 4.22 -13.92
N ASN A 131 8.82 5.43 -14.25
CA ASN A 131 8.80 6.50 -13.25
C ASN A 131 7.67 6.24 -12.26
N GLY A 132 7.99 6.27 -10.98
CA GLY A 132 7.11 6.09 -9.85
C GLY A 132 6.77 7.41 -9.18
N PHE A 133 5.57 7.47 -8.61
CA PHE A 133 5.12 8.56 -7.74
C PHE A 133 4.37 7.96 -6.56
N ILE A 134 4.62 8.48 -5.35
CA ILE A 134 3.90 8.06 -4.14
C ILE A 134 2.93 9.14 -3.74
N LEU A 135 1.69 8.73 -3.51
CA LEU A 135 0.61 9.56 -3.05
C LEU A 135 0.28 9.20 -1.61
N ASP A 136 0.51 10.12 -0.68
CA ASP A 136 -0.05 10.06 0.67
C ASP A 136 -1.56 10.33 0.62
N LEU A 137 -2.35 9.49 1.29
CA LEU A 137 -3.80 9.61 1.36
C LEU A 137 -4.28 10.52 2.51
N GLU A 138 -3.38 11.05 3.33
CA GLU A 138 -3.73 12.03 4.35
C GLU A 138 -4.19 13.37 3.75
N LEU A 139 -5.20 13.97 4.40
CA LEU A 139 -5.77 15.23 3.97
C LEU A 139 -4.86 16.39 4.39
N SER A 140 -4.38 17.16 3.42
CA SER A 140 -3.67 18.41 3.66
C SER A 140 -4.63 19.54 3.96
N ILE A 141 -4.45 20.20 5.10
CA ILE A 141 -5.15 21.44 5.44
C ILE A 141 -4.80 22.56 4.44
N LEU A 142 -3.62 22.49 3.83
CA LEU A 142 -3.16 23.48 2.85
C LEU A 142 -4.07 23.52 1.61
N ALA A 143 -4.61 22.38 1.19
CA ALA A 143 -5.57 22.30 0.08
C ALA A 143 -6.86 23.09 0.39
N SER A 144 -7.26 23.15 1.66
CA SER A 144 -8.44 23.88 2.12
C SER A 144 -8.19 25.35 2.34
N ILE A 145 -7.01 25.75 2.82
CA ILE A 145 -6.73 27.16 3.14
C ILE A 145 -6.20 27.92 1.93
N ALA A 146 -5.22 27.34 1.22
CA ALA A 146 -4.51 27.98 0.12
C ALA A 146 -4.29 26.99 -1.05
N PRO A 147 -5.34 26.68 -1.83
CA PRO A 147 -5.24 25.76 -2.96
C PRO A 147 -4.09 26.04 -3.93
N PRO A 148 -3.78 27.31 -4.31
CA PRO A 148 -2.63 27.57 -5.18
C PRO A 148 -1.29 27.15 -4.58
N LEU A 149 -1.10 27.35 -3.27
CA LEU A 149 0.14 26.96 -2.60
C LEU A 149 0.23 25.43 -2.47
N TRP A 150 -0.89 24.76 -2.21
CA TRP A 150 -0.98 23.31 -2.24
C TRP A 150 -0.66 22.73 -3.64
N MET A 151 -1.20 23.33 -4.70
CA MET A 151 -0.87 22.92 -6.08
C MET A 151 0.61 23.12 -6.40
N LEU A 152 1.21 24.20 -5.92
CA LEU A 152 2.64 24.46 -6.09
C LEU A 152 3.49 23.40 -5.38
N TYR A 153 3.13 23.06 -4.14
CA TYR A 153 3.79 22.00 -3.36
C TYR A 153 3.78 20.65 -4.11
N HIS A 154 2.63 20.25 -4.67
CA HIS A 154 2.51 19.03 -5.47
C HIS A 154 2.90 19.19 -6.95
N ARG A 155 3.45 20.34 -7.36
CA ARG A 155 3.87 20.64 -8.75
C ARG A 155 2.76 20.42 -9.80
N LEU A 156 1.51 20.74 -9.46
CA LEU A 156 0.34 20.64 -10.34
C LEU A 156 0.28 21.83 -11.32
N TRP A 157 1.32 22.02 -12.13
CA TRP A 157 1.55 23.26 -12.90
C TRP A 157 0.37 23.71 -13.76
N MET A 158 -0.28 22.78 -14.47
CA MET A 158 -1.44 23.09 -15.30
C MET A 158 -2.63 23.56 -14.46
N ASN A 159 -2.95 22.86 -13.37
CA ASN A 159 -4.05 23.22 -12.47
C ASN A 159 -3.78 24.55 -11.75
N LEU A 160 -2.52 24.79 -11.38
CA LEU A 160 -2.07 26.03 -10.78
C LEU A 160 -2.30 27.19 -11.74
N PHE A 161 -1.84 27.08 -12.98
CA PHE A 161 -1.97 28.14 -13.98
C PHE A 161 -3.44 28.52 -14.23
N PHE A 162 -4.31 27.53 -14.43
CA PHE A 162 -5.75 27.78 -14.58
C PHE A 162 -6.37 28.44 -13.35
N THR A 163 -5.94 28.04 -12.15
CA THR A 163 -6.43 28.62 -10.90
C THR A 163 -5.97 30.06 -10.73
N ILE A 164 -4.72 30.39 -11.03
CA ILE A 164 -4.20 31.75 -10.94
C ILE A 164 -4.92 32.66 -11.94
N ILE A 165 -5.07 32.26 -13.21
CA ILE A 165 -5.80 33.05 -14.21
C ILE A 165 -7.23 33.32 -13.75
N PHE A 166 -7.94 32.28 -13.31
CA PHE A 166 -9.30 32.41 -12.82
C PHE A 166 -9.41 33.40 -11.65
N LEU A 167 -8.50 33.29 -10.67
CA LEU A 167 -8.49 34.19 -9.51
C LEU A 167 -8.16 35.64 -9.90
N VAL A 168 -7.21 35.86 -10.82
CA VAL A 168 -6.89 37.20 -11.33
C VAL A 168 -8.09 37.81 -12.05
N ILE A 169 -8.77 37.05 -12.92
CA ILE A 169 -9.99 37.53 -13.61
C ILE A 169 -11.06 37.90 -12.58
N MET A 170 -11.32 37.05 -11.58
CA MET A 170 -12.32 37.33 -10.55
C MET A 170 -11.98 38.60 -9.75
N PHE A 171 -10.71 38.80 -9.42
CA PHE A 171 -10.24 39.98 -8.72
C PHE A 171 -10.41 41.27 -9.54
N LEU A 172 -10.11 41.22 -10.84
CA LEU A 172 -10.28 42.34 -11.76
C LEU A 172 -11.76 42.73 -11.94
N VAL A 173 -12.67 41.76 -11.90
CA VAL A 173 -14.12 42.01 -11.98
C VAL A 173 -14.64 42.61 -10.68
N SER A 174 -14.34 41.99 -9.53
CA SER A 174 -14.74 42.49 -8.21
C SER A 174 -13.95 41.78 -7.10
N PRO A 175 -13.35 42.52 -6.14
CA PRO A 175 -12.69 41.92 -4.99
C PRO A 175 -13.58 40.97 -4.17
N TRP A 176 -14.90 41.20 -4.13
CA TRP A 176 -15.84 40.31 -3.44
C TRP A 176 -16.03 38.98 -4.16
N LEU A 177 -16.07 38.98 -5.50
CA LEU A 177 -16.15 37.75 -6.30
C LEU A 177 -14.88 36.91 -6.15
N PHE A 178 -13.72 37.56 -6.04
CA PHE A 178 -12.48 36.87 -5.70
C PHE A 178 -12.59 36.13 -4.35
N CYS A 179 -13.09 36.78 -3.30
CA CYS A 179 -13.26 36.15 -1.98
C CYS A 179 -14.20 34.93 -2.02
N ILE A 180 -15.35 35.07 -2.68
CA ILE A 180 -16.31 33.96 -2.83
C ILE A 180 -15.67 32.81 -3.63
N SER A 181 -15.00 33.14 -4.73
CA SER A 181 -14.29 32.18 -5.58
C SER A 181 -13.18 31.44 -4.84
N TRP A 182 -12.46 32.15 -3.97
CA TRP A 182 -11.44 31.59 -3.10
C TRP A 182 -12.05 30.55 -2.16
N VAL A 183 -13.11 30.92 -1.43
CA VAL A 183 -13.80 30.02 -0.48
C VAL A 183 -14.34 28.77 -1.20
N LEU A 184 -14.96 28.93 -2.37
CA LEU A 184 -15.48 27.80 -3.14
C LEU A 184 -14.37 26.88 -3.65
N LYS A 185 -13.26 27.42 -4.14
CA LYS A 185 -12.09 26.61 -4.55
C LYS A 185 -11.46 25.90 -3.36
N SER A 186 -11.25 26.61 -2.26
CA SER A 186 -10.79 26.08 -0.97
C SER A 186 -11.62 24.88 -0.52
N TRP A 187 -12.95 25.03 -0.53
CA TRP A 187 -13.87 23.96 -0.21
C TRP A 187 -13.74 22.77 -1.17
N TYR A 188 -13.72 23.04 -2.48
CA TYR A 188 -13.61 22.00 -3.50
C TYR A 188 -12.32 21.19 -3.38
N TYR A 189 -11.16 21.85 -3.31
CA TYR A 189 -9.87 21.18 -3.22
C TYR A 189 -9.67 20.52 -1.87
N GLY A 190 -10.13 21.12 -0.77
CA GLY A 190 -10.08 20.50 0.55
C GLY A 190 -10.76 19.12 0.60
N LEU A 191 -11.96 19.01 0.01
CA LEU A 191 -12.71 17.76 -0.05
C LEU A 191 -12.21 16.78 -1.11
N ASN A 192 -11.68 17.26 -2.23
CA ASN A 192 -11.34 16.44 -3.40
C ASN A 192 -9.83 16.30 -3.67
N GLN A 193 -8.95 16.73 -2.75
CA GLN A 193 -7.51 16.78 -2.97
C GLN A 193 -6.92 15.47 -3.49
N ILE A 194 -7.29 14.34 -2.89
CA ILE A 194 -6.81 13.02 -3.30
C ILE A 194 -7.29 12.70 -4.73
N ASN A 195 -8.57 12.92 -5.02
CA ASN A 195 -9.13 12.67 -6.36
C ASN A 195 -8.50 13.58 -7.42
N VAL A 196 -8.20 14.83 -7.09
CA VAL A 196 -7.49 15.77 -7.96
C VAL A 196 -6.09 15.26 -8.27
N LEU A 197 -5.36 14.77 -7.27
CA LEU A 197 -4.03 14.19 -7.46
C LEU A 197 -4.10 12.93 -8.33
N ARG A 198 -4.98 11.98 -8.00
CA ARG A 198 -5.20 10.76 -8.79
C ARG A 198 -5.50 11.09 -10.26
N ASN A 199 -6.43 12.02 -10.51
CA ASN A 199 -6.78 12.43 -11.87
C ASN A 199 -5.63 13.10 -12.61
N TYR A 200 -4.86 13.95 -11.93
CA TYR A 200 -3.71 14.62 -12.53
C TYR A 200 -2.63 13.62 -12.98
N TYR A 201 -2.30 12.63 -12.15
CA TYR A 201 -1.31 11.60 -12.49
C TYR A 201 -1.84 10.62 -13.54
N ASN A 202 -3.11 10.23 -13.47
CA ASN A 202 -3.75 9.42 -14.50
C ASN A 202 -3.69 10.09 -15.88
N ASN A 203 -3.85 11.43 -15.95
CA ASN A 203 -3.72 12.18 -17.20
C ASN A 203 -2.27 12.24 -17.73
N LYS A 204 -1.26 11.92 -16.91
CA LYS A 204 0.15 11.79 -17.30
C LYS A 204 0.57 10.33 -17.55
N ASP A 205 -0.40 9.45 -17.79
CA ASP A 205 -0.19 8.01 -18.02
C ASP A 205 0.42 7.25 -16.83
N TYR A 206 0.34 7.80 -15.62
CA TYR A 206 0.63 7.03 -14.42
C TYR A 206 -0.57 6.16 -14.08
N ARG A 207 -0.31 4.90 -13.71
CA ARG A 207 -1.34 3.94 -13.30
C ARG A 207 -1.05 3.45 -11.89
N LEU A 208 -2.10 3.25 -11.11
CA LEU A 208 -2.00 2.70 -9.76
C LEU A 208 -1.36 1.30 -9.80
N PHE A 209 -0.18 1.19 -9.22
CA PHE A 209 0.62 -0.03 -9.14
C PHE A 209 0.32 -0.84 -7.88
N LEU A 210 0.33 -0.17 -6.72
CA LEU A 210 0.18 -0.79 -5.41
C LEU A 210 -0.49 0.18 -4.44
N VAL A 211 -1.28 -0.36 -3.51
CA VAL A 211 -1.72 0.36 -2.31
C VAL A 211 -1.06 -0.32 -1.12
N LEU A 212 -0.46 0.46 -0.24
CA LEU A 212 0.32 -0.06 0.87
C LEU A 212 0.14 0.82 2.12
N THR A 213 0.37 0.23 3.26
CA THR A 213 0.27 0.87 4.58
C THR A 213 1.62 0.85 5.25
N CYS A 214 2.23 2.01 5.43
CA CYS A 214 3.61 2.16 5.93
C CYS A 214 3.74 3.34 6.88
N LEU A 215 4.87 3.46 7.55
CA LEU A 215 5.14 4.56 8.48
C LEU A 215 5.46 5.87 7.75
N ASN A 216 6.18 5.76 6.64
CA ASN A 216 6.66 6.91 5.89
C ASN A 216 6.74 6.60 4.39
N GLU A 217 6.96 7.66 3.60
CA GLU A 217 7.11 7.56 2.15
C GLU A 217 8.36 6.77 1.75
N GLU A 218 9.44 6.83 2.54
CA GLU A 218 10.68 6.10 2.28
C GLU A 218 10.46 4.58 2.29
N GLU A 219 9.81 4.05 3.31
CA GLU A 219 9.44 2.64 3.43
C GLU A 219 8.56 2.19 2.27
N ALA A 220 7.61 3.04 1.87
CA ALA A 220 6.79 2.82 0.70
C ALA A 220 7.61 2.70 -0.60
N GLN A 221 8.65 3.53 -0.78
CA GLN A 221 9.58 3.42 -1.90
C GLN A 221 10.39 2.13 -1.83
N ILE A 222 10.90 1.76 -0.64
CA ILE A 222 11.71 0.54 -0.44
C ILE A 222 10.91 -0.69 -0.86
N ILE A 223 9.69 -0.84 -0.34
CA ILE A 223 8.80 -1.97 -0.66
C ILE A 223 8.48 -1.99 -2.16
N SER A 224 8.18 -0.83 -2.73
CA SER A 224 7.87 -0.72 -4.16
C SER A 224 9.06 -1.13 -5.04
N ARG A 225 10.29 -0.77 -4.66
CA ARG A 225 11.51 -1.12 -5.38
C ARG A 225 11.84 -2.61 -5.24
N LYS A 226 11.55 -3.23 -4.09
CA LYS A 226 11.68 -4.69 -3.92
C LYS A 226 10.73 -5.45 -4.87
N LEU A 227 9.53 -4.91 -5.12
CA LEU A 227 8.54 -5.50 -6.02
C LEU A 227 8.77 -5.18 -7.51
N ASP A 228 9.35 -4.02 -7.85
CA ASP A 228 9.74 -3.65 -9.21
C ASP A 228 11.10 -2.92 -9.17
N PRO A 229 12.23 -3.63 -9.33
CA PRO A 229 13.58 -3.07 -9.18
C PRO A 229 13.89 -1.90 -10.13
N LYS A 230 13.11 -1.77 -11.22
CA LYS A 230 13.29 -0.74 -12.24
C LYS A 230 12.54 0.56 -11.93
N ILE A 231 11.70 0.61 -10.89
CA ILE A 231 10.89 1.80 -10.60
C ILE A 231 11.76 2.96 -10.12
N ASP A 232 11.70 4.10 -10.80
CA ASP A 232 12.47 5.30 -10.46
C ASP A 232 11.58 6.39 -9.89
N PHE A 233 11.87 6.91 -8.69
CA PHE A 233 11.02 7.92 -8.06
C PHE A 233 11.59 9.31 -8.30
N ASP A 234 10.73 10.26 -8.71
CA ASP A 234 11.15 11.66 -8.95
C ASP A 234 11.79 12.31 -7.71
N TYR A 235 11.42 11.86 -6.52
CA TYR A 235 12.03 12.22 -5.24
C TYR A 235 12.41 10.94 -4.49
N SER A 236 13.44 10.27 -4.97
CA SER A 236 13.88 9.05 -4.33
C SER A 236 14.67 9.33 -3.06
N TYR A 237 14.29 8.67 -1.97
CA TYR A 237 15.16 8.49 -0.79
C TYR A 237 16.16 7.36 -1.01
N LEU A 238 16.02 6.63 -2.13
CA LEU A 238 16.81 5.45 -2.46
C LEU A 238 17.87 5.76 -3.50
N GLU A 239 18.82 4.85 -3.60
CA GLU A 239 19.77 4.83 -4.69
C GLU A 239 19.07 4.65 -6.05
N PRO A 240 19.71 5.10 -7.14
CA PRO A 240 19.18 4.93 -8.49
C PRO A 240 18.80 3.47 -8.79
N PRO A 241 17.72 3.23 -9.56
CA PRO A 241 17.33 1.87 -9.92
C PRO A 241 18.39 1.21 -10.80
N VAL A 242 18.48 -0.11 -10.71
CA VAL A 242 19.38 -0.91 -11.56
C VAL A 242 18.88 -0.81 -13.01
N ARG A 243 19.70 -0.23 -13.90
CA ARG A 243 19.37 -0.13 -15.32
C ARG A 243 19.87 -1.36 -16.05
N ASP A 244 19.21 -1.69 -17.18
CA ASP A 244 19.60 -2.84 -18.01
C ASP A 244 21.02 -2.72 -18.59
N GLU A 245 21.61 -1.52 -18.61
CA GLU A 245 23.00 -1.30 -19.02
C GLU A 245 24.02 -1.72 -17.95
N ASP A 246 23.65 -1.67 -16.66
CA ASP A 246 24.56 -1.95 -15.54
C ASP A 246 24.78 -3.47 -15.34
N SER A 247 23.80 -4.30 -15.70
CA SER A 247 23.88 -5.76 -15.62
C SER A 247 24.82 -6.39 -16.66
N LEU A 248 25.16 -5.65 -17.73
CA LEU A 248 26.16 -6.06 -18.72
C LEU A 248 27.60 -5.76 -18.27
N SER A 249 27.79 -4.91 -17.26
CA SER A 249 29.10 -4.56 -16.72
C SER A 249 29.58 -5.49 -15.58
N THR A 250 28.71 -6.40 -15.13
CA THR A 250 28.94 -7.34 -14.03
C THR A 250 29.05 -8.80 -14.46
N LEU A 251 29.10 -9.05 -15.78
CA LEU A 251 29.47 -10.33 -16.42
C LEU A 251 30.88 -10.24 -17.00
#